data_AF-M1J3K0-F1
#
_entry.id   AF-M1J3K0-F1
#
_cell.length_a   1.000
_cell.length_b   1.000
_cell.length_c   1.000
_cell.angle_alpha   90.00
_cell.angle_beta   90.00
_cell.angle_gamma   90.00
#
_symmetry.space_group_name_H-M   'P 1'
#
loop_
_entity.id
_entity.type
_entity.pdbx_description
1 polymer ?
#
loop_
_entity_poly.entity_id
_entity_poly.type
_entity_poly.pdbx_seq_one_letter_code
_entity_poly.pdbx_strand_id
1 'polypeptide(L)'
;MFRKFYEQSKETEYEVEQPVSSNEISKLALKVLNERAEVVDVYLEIVEVQDKGKEYSTVVVDQYLDDGSNLVYLIYSSEYIDEMKWSILKDEIKKSYMKKYNVCDEDIFYISFCR
;
A
#
# COMPACT_ATOMS: atom_id res chain seq x y z
N MET A 1 -14.02 5.27 14.01
CA MET A 1 -15.17 4.75 13.23
C MET A 1 -14.58 4.10 12.00
N PHE A 2 -14.53 2.77 11.98
CA PHE A 2 -13.96 1.99 10.87
C PHE A 2 -14.75 2.25 9.58
N ARG A 3 -14.04 2.48 8.48
CA ARG A 3 -14.63 2.58 7.14
C ARG A 3 -14.23 1.36 6.32
N LYS A 4 -15.07 1.02 5.35
CA LYS A 4 -14.96 -0.21 4.55
C LYS A 4 -14.36 0.14 3.20
N PHE A 5 -13.31 -0.58 2.78
CA PHE A 5 -12.81 -0.54 1.41
C PHE A 5 -13.33 -1.76 0.66
N TYR A 6 -13.58 -1.59 -0.64
CA TYR A 6 -14.07 -2.65 -1.52
C TYR A 6 -13.15 -2.77 -2.72
N GLU A 7 -12.44 -3.90 -2.82
CA GLU A 7 -11.84 -4.37 -4.06
C GLU A 7 -12.26 -5.82 -4.29
N GLN A 8 -12.70 -6.14 -5.51
CA GLN A 8 -13.19 -7.46 -5.92
C GLN A 8 -14.26 -8.11 -5.00
N SER A 9 -15.11 -7.30 -4.36
CA SER A 9 -16.19 -7.76 -3.44
C SER A 9 -15.71 -8.36 -2.11
N LYS A 10 -14.46 -8.12 -1.68
CA LYS A 10 -13.98 -8.48 -0.33
C LYS A 10 -13.84 -7.24 0.54
N GLU A 11 -14.37 -7.35 1.77
CA GLU A 11 -14.47 -6.26 2.74
C GLU A 11 -13.23 -6.24 3.64
N THR A 12 -12.48 -5.15 3.63
CA THR A 12 -11.37 -4.92 4.57
C THR A 12 -11.68 -3.70 5.45
N GLU A 13 -11.53 -3.88 6.77
CA GLU A 13 -11.69 -2.81 7.76
C GLU A 13 -10.45 -1.90 7.76
N TYR A 14 -10.64 -0.59 7.59
CA TYR A 14 -9.56 0.39 7.80
C TYR A 14 -10.05 1.60 8.58
N GLU A 15 -9.16 2.20 9.36
CA GLU A 15 -9.41 3.43 10.10
C GLU A 15 -8.69 4.58 9.38
N VAL A 16 -9.44 5.59 8.91
CA VAL A 16 -8.83 6.79 8.30
C VAL A 16 -8.37 7.73 9.43
N GLU A 17 -7.13 7.57 9.87
CA GLU A 17 -6.40 8.67 10.48
C GLU A 17 -6.06 9.71 9.39
N GLN A 18 -5.72 10.95 9.78
CA GLN A 18 -5.41 12.02 8.84
C GLN A 18 -4.39 11.54 7.79
N PRO A 19 -4.51 11.97 6.52
CA PRO A 19 -3.50 11.68 5.50
C PRO A 19 -2.09 11.94 6.05
N VAL A 20 -1.17 11.03 5.79
CA VAL A 20 0.16 11.04 6.41
C VAL A 20 1.19 11.69 5.50
N SER A 21 2.29 12.15 6.08
CA SER A 21 3.40 12.65 5.28
C SER A 21 4.01 11.51 4.45
N SER A 22 4.59 11.84 3.29
CA SER A 22 5.24 10.86 2.41
C SER A 22 6.29 10.02 3.18
N ASN A 23 7.05 10.64 4.07
CA ASN A 23 8.08 10.00 4.89
C ASN A 23 7.55 8.96 5.91
N GLU A 24 6.24 8.93 6.18
CA GLU A 24 5.61 7.96 7.09
C GLU A 24 5.10 6.73 6.35
N ILE A 25 4.89 6.83 5.03
CA ILE A 25 4.28 5.79 4.21
C ILE A 25 5.09 4.50 4.24
N SER A 26 6.41 4.58 4.07
CA SER A 26 7.28 3.39 4.06
C SER A 26 7.25 2.64 5.39
N LYS A 27 7.14 3.36 6.52
CA LYS A 27 6.99 2.76 7.86
C LYS A 27 5.62 2.09 8.03
N LEU A 28 4.55 2.72 7.54
CA LEU A 28 3.20 2.18 7.63
C LEU A 28 3.02 0.95 6.74
N ALA A 29 3.56 0.97 5.52
CA ALA A 29 3.58 -0.18 4.63
C ALA A 29 4.21 -1.40 5.33
N LEU A 30 5.39 -1.22 5.93
CA LEU A 30 6.03 -2.30 6.69
C LEU A 30 5.21 -2.77 7.90
N LYS A 31 4.47 -1.87 8.56
CA LYS A 31 3.64 -2.20 9.74
C LYS A 31 2.43 -3.05 9.39
N VAL A 32 1.85 -2.87 8.20
CA VAL A 32 0.65 -3.63 7.76
C VAL A 32 1.01 -4.99 7.14
N LEU A 33 2.29 -5.27 6.95
CA LEU A 33 2.78 -6.52 6.37
C LEU A 33 2.39 -7.73 7.23
N ASN A 34 1.65 -8.65 6.64
CA ASN A 34 1.21 -9.90 7.24
C ASN A 34 2.30 -10.97 7.09
N GLU A 35 2.57 -11.71 8.18
CA GLU A 35 3.56 -12.79 8.18
C GLU A 35 3.10 -14.07 7.46
N ARG A 36 1.86 -14.13 6.99
CA ARG A 36 1.33 -15.20 6.14
C ARG A 36 1.20 -14.80 4.67
N ALA A 37 1.59 -13.58 4.30
CA ALA A 37 1.55 -13.16 2.91
C ALA A 37 2.60 -13.95 2.11
N GLU A 38 2.18 -14.56 1.02
CA GLU A 38 3.03 -15.27 0.06
C GLU A 38 3.47 -14.32 -1.06
N VAL A 39 2.57 -13.44 -1.48
CA VAL A 39 2.82 -12.35 -2.44
C VAL A 39 2.34 -11.03 -1.84
N VAL A 40 3.12 -9.98 -2.05
CA VAL A 40 2.78 -8.62 -1.65
C VAL A 40 3.05 -7.66 -2.80
N ASP A 41 2.01 -6.99 -3.27
CA ASP A 41 2.10 -5.97 -4.31
C ASP A 41 1.97 -4.58 -3.68
N VAL A 42 2.84 -3.66 -4.10
CA VAL A 42 2.83 -2.27 -3.64
C VAL A 42 2.85 -1.33 -4.82
N TYR A 43 1.85 -0.46 -4.91
CA TYR A 43 1.68 0.47 -6.03
C TYR A 43 1.08 1.80 -5.60
N LEU A 44 1.23 2.81 -6.46
CA LEU A 44 0.69 4.15 -6.26
C LEU A 44 -0.59 4.34 -7.10
N GLU A 45 -1.64 4.85 -6.48
CA GLU A 45 -2.89 5.20 -7.15
C GLU A 45 -3.44 6.54 -6.61
N ILE A 46 -4.29 7.21 -7.39
CA ILE A 46 -5.08 8.35 -6.92
C ILE A 46 -6.46 7.85 -6.52
N VAL A 47 -6.80 8.01 -5.24
CA VAL A 47 -8.09 7.55 -4.70
C VAL A 47 -8.94 8.77 -4.33
N GLU A 48 -10.17 8.81 -4.83
CA GLU A 48 -11.17 9.80 -4.46
C GLU A 48 -11.91 9.40 -3.18
N VAL A 49 -11.88 10.27 -2.17
CA VAL A 49 -12.66 10.08 -0.94
C VAL A 49 -13.99 10.81 -1.08
N GLN A 50 -15.04 10.07 -1.44
CA GLN A 50 -16.38 10.58 -1.79
C GLN A 50 -16.95 11.58 -0.78
N ASP A 51 -16.78 11.35 0.52
CA ASP A 51 -17.31 12.24 1.56
C ASP A 51 -16.60 13.60 1.67
N LYS A 52 -15.46 13.77 0.99
CA LYS A 52 -14.66 15.01 1.01
C LYS A 52 -14.50 15.64 -0.37
N GLY A 53 -14.92 14.97 -1.45
CA GLY A 53 -14.68 15.41 -2.83
C GLY A 53 -13.19 15.68 -3.10
N LYS A 54 -12.30 14.95 -2.44
CA LYS A 54 -10.86 15.16 -2.48
C LYS A 54 -10.16 13.89 -2.91
N GLU A 55 -9.26 14.04 -3.87
CA GLU A 55 -8.35 13.02 -4.35
C GLU A 55 -7.06 13.00 -3.52
N TYR A 56 -6.52 11.81 -3.30
CA TYR A 56 -5.29 11.59 -2.55
C TYR A 56 -4.37 10.63 -3.29
N SER A 57 -3.09 11.00 -3.39
CA SER A 57 -2.04 10.04 -3.70
C SER A 57 -2.02 8.97 -2.61
N THR A 58 -2.16 7.72 -3.01
CA THR A 58 -2.41 6.60 -2.10
C THR A 58 -1.47 5.46 -2.45
N VAL A 59 -0.67 5.03 -1.48
CA VAL A 59 0.11 3.80 -1.63
C VAL A 59 -0.76 2.64 -1.19
N VAL A 60 -0.98 1.71 -2.11
CA VAL A 60 -1.75 0.50 -1.89
C VAL A 60 -0.78 -0.65 -1.58
N VAL A 61 -1.09 -1.43 -0.55
CA VAL A 61 -0.36 -2.65 -0.18
C VAL A 61 -1.36 -3.80 -0.25
N ASP A 62 -1.25 -4.59 -1.30
CA ASP A 62 -2.09 -5.76 -1.57
C ASP A 62 -1.33 -7.03 -1.16
N GLN A 63 -1.95 -7.90 -0.38
CA GLN A 63 -1.31 -9.06 0.23
C GLN A 63 -2.12 -10.32 0.00
N TYR A 64 -1.52 -11.26 -0.73
CA TYR A 64 -2.10 -12.57 -1.04
C TYR A 64 -1.58 -13.59 -0.03
N LEU A 65 -2.48 -14.15 0.78
CA LEU A 65 -2.13 -15.11 1.83
C LEU A 65 -2.15 -16.55 1.30
N ASP A 66 -1.46 -17.43 2.02
CA ASP A 66 -1.38 -18.88 1.74
C ASP A 66 -2.74 -19.61 1.72
N ASP A 67 -3.76 -19.07 2.41
CA ASP A 67 -5.12 -19.61 2.42
C ASP A 67 -6.01 -19.11 1.27
N GLY A 68 -5.44 -18.35 0.32
CA GLY A 68 -6.16 -17.75 -0.80
C GLY A 68 -7.00 -16.53 -0.43
N SER A 69 -6.90 -16.03 0.80
CA SER A 69 -7.43 -14.71 1.15
C SER A 69 -6.52 -13.59 0.63
N ASN A 70 -7.11 -12.41 0.50
CA ASN A 70 -6.43 -11.20 0.05
C ASN A 70 -6.76 -10.09 1.05
N LEU A 71 -5.74 -9.33 1.45
CA LEU A 71 -5.85 -8.16 2.32
C LEU A 71 -5.26 -6.93 1.62
N VAL A 72 -6.04 -5.85 1.53
CA VAL A 72 -5.64 -4.60 0.87
C VAL A 72 -5.59 -3.47 1.89
N TYR A 73 -4.48 -2.73 1.89
CA TYR A 73 -4.26 -1.57 2.77
C TYR A 73 -3.98 -0.31 1.95
N LEU A 74 -4.71 0.77 2.26
CA LEU A 74 -4.57 2.06 1.60
C LEU A 74 -3.92 3.07 2.54
N ILE A 75 -2.81 3.67 2.12
CA ILE A 75 -2.07 4.68 2.87
C ILE A 75 -2.17 6.01 2.13
N TYR A 76 -3.10 6.87 2.56
CA TYR A 76 -3.31 8.19 1.96
C TYR A 76 -2.18 9.16 2.31
N SER A 77 -1.62 9.82 1.31
CA SER A 77 -0.66 10.90 1.51
C SER A 77 -1.35 12.25 1.70
N SER A 78 -0.87 13.06 2.63
CA SER A 78 -1.23 14.48 2.74
C SER A 78 -0.69 15.33 1.59
N GLU A 79 0.24 14.79 0.82
CA GLU A 79 0.95 15.45 -0.27
C GLU A 79 0.67 14.75 -1.60
N TYR A 80 0.80 15.48 -2.69
CA TYR A 80 0.91 14.84 -4.00
C TYR A 80 2.26 14.09 -4.09
N ILE A 81 2.19 12.84 -4.53
CA ILE A 81 3.35 11.98 -4.81
C ILE A 81 3.55 11.97 -6.32
N ASP A 82 4.57 12.68 -6.79
CA ASP A 82 5.03 12.61 -8.17
C ASP A 82 5.92 11.38 -8.41
N GLU A 83 6.33 11.15 -9.66
CA GLU A 83 7.18 10.01 -10.04
C GLU A 83 8.51 9.96 -9.27
N MET A 84 9.10 11.12 -8.97
CA MET A 84 10.37 11.19 -8.23
C MET A 84 10.19 10.77 -6.77
N LYS A 85 9.16 11.31 -6.10
CA LYS A 85 8.81 10.92 -4.73
C LYS A 85 8.43 9.45 -4.66
N TRP A 86 7.65 8.97 -5.63
CA TRP A 86 7.28 7.56 -5.72
C TRP A 86 8.50 6.66 -5.83
N SER A 87 9.44 7.00 -6.72
CA SER A 87 10.68 6.23 -6.90
C SER A 87 11.47 6.11 -5.57
N ILE A 88 11.59 7.20 -4.81
CA ILE A 88 12.24 7.20 -3.49
C ILE A 88 11.48 6.32 -2.50
N LEU A 89 10.16 6.46 -2.41
CA LEU A 89 9.32 5.67 -1.51
C LEU A 89 9.36 4.17 -1.84
N LYS A 90 9.29 3.84 -3.14
CA LYS A 90 9.38 2.46 -3.63
C LYS A 90 10.72 1.83 -3.22
N ASP A 91 11.83 2.56 -3.35
CA ASP A 91 13.15 2.11 -2.91
C ASP A 91 13.24 1.87 -1.39
N GLU A 92 12.61 2.72 -0.57
CA GLU A 92 12.55 2.54 0.88
C GLU A 92 11.73 1.31 1.28
N ILE A 93 10.57 1.13 0.65
CA ILE A 93 9.70 -0.04 0.85
C ILE A 93 10.43 -1.31 0.44
N LYS A 94 11.05 -1.30 -0.76
CA LYS A 94 11.87 -2.40 -1.28
C LYS A 94 12.94 -2.84 -0.30
N LYS A 95 13.78 -1.91 0.18
CA LYS A 95 14.83 -2.21 1.17
C LYS A 95 14.27 -2.80 2.46
N SER A 96 13.07 -2.38 2.87
CA SER A 96 12.43 -2.88 4.09
C SER A 96 11.87 -4.30 3.90
N TYR A 97 11.23 -4.57 2.77
CA TYR A 97 10.55 -5.82 2.47
C TYR A 97 11.51 -6.93 2.06
N MET A 98 12.63 -6.59 1.41
CA MET A 98 13.69 -7.53 1.03
C MET A 98 14.36 -8.25 2.21
N LYS A 99 14.06 -7.86 3.45
CA LYS A 99 14.47 -8.60 4.66
C LYS A 99 13.68 -9.89 4.86
N LYS A 100 12.48 -9.99 4.30
CA LYS A 100 11.55 -11.11 4.45
C LYS A 100 11.11 -11.74 3.10
N TYR A 101 11.30 -11.03 2.00
CA TYR A 101 10.82 -11.42 0.66
C TYR A 101 11.89 -11.18 -0.41
N ASN A 102 11.69 -11.78 -1.58
CA ASN A 102 12.39 -11.45 -2.81
C ASN A 102 11.52 -10.54 -3.68
N VAL A 103 12.15 -9.71 -4.53
CA VAL A 103 11.41 -8.97 -5.56
C VAL A 103 11.14 -9.92 -6.73
N CYS A 104 9.87 -10.08 -7.08
CA CYS A 104 9.43 -10.97 -8.15
C CYS A 104 9.15 -10.23 -9.45
N ASP A 105 8.60 -9.03 -9.32
CA ASP A 105 8.31 -8.15 -10.45
C ASP A 105 8.39 -6.69 -10.00
N GLU A 106 8.75 -5.81 -10.92
CA GLU A 106 8.92 -4.38 -10.63
C GLU A 106 8.83 -3.56 -11.91
N ASP A 107 8.10 -2.46 -11.86
CA ASP A 107 8.11 -1.45 -12.90
C ASP A 107 8.10 -0.03 -12.29
N ILE A 108 7.91 0.99 -13.12
CA ILE A 108 7.90 2.40 -12.73
C ILE A 108 6.83 2.66 -11.66
N PHE A 109 5.65 2.03 -11.76
CA PHE A 109 4.49 2.33 -10.91
C PHE A 109 4.20 1.31 -9.80
N TYR A 110 4.89 0.17 -9.78
CA TYR A 110 4.64 -0.88 -8.81
C TYR A 110 5.88 -1.71 -8.48
N ILE A 111 5.80 -2.44 -7.38
CA ILE A 111 6.74 -3.49 -7.01
C ILE A 111 5.99 -4.66 -6.38
N SER A 112 6.35 -5.88 -6.79
CA SER A 112 5.81 -7.13 -6.28
C SER A 112 6.88 -7.92 -5.55
N PHE A 113 6.52 -8.48 -4.40
CA PHE A 113 7.37 -9.28 -3.54
C PHE A 113 6.78 -10.68 -3.36
N CYS A 114 7.62 -11.72 -3.38
CA CYS A 114 7.21 -13.07 -3.01
C CYS A 114 8.22 -13.75 -2.09
N ARG A 115 7.79 -14.81 -1.42
CA ARG A 115 8.66 -15.63 -0.57
C ARG A 115 9.54 -16.58 -1.36
#